data_AF-A0A127K5I9-F1
#
_entry.id   AF-A0A127K5I9-F1
#
_cell.length_a   1.000
_cell.length_b   1.000
_cell.length_c   1.000
_cell.angle_alpha   90.00
_cell.angle_beta   90.00
_cell.angle_gamma   90.00
#
_symmetry.space_group_name_H-M   'P 1'
#
loop_
_entity.id
_entity.type
_entity.pdbx_description
1 polymer ?
#
loop_
_entity_poly.entity_id
_entity_poly.type
_entity_poly.pdbx_seq_one_letter_code
_entity_poly.pdbx_strand_id
1 'polypeptide(L)'
;MVIASVAPWVGLIGLIGLAGLAGIRRPVLPTRAGAAIRMLGLLGLAGLAGFWIDGAGAMGAFGALGLWNHQSPALAFWGRMGWTGLAGLPFALVTLV
;
A
#
# COMPACT_ATOMS: atom_id res chain seq x y z
N MET A 1 -18.05 -5.75 17.76
CA MET A 1 -19.15 -5.67 16.78
C MET A 1 -18.88 -4.65 15.67
N VAL A 2 -18.46 -3.42 15.98
CA VAL A 2 -18.15 -2.38 14.96
C VAL A 2 -16.91 -2.70 14.12
N ILE A 3 -15.83 -3.22 14.71
CA ILE A 3 -14.58 -3.50 13.96
C ILE A 3 -14.82 -4.56 12.87
N ALA A 4 -15.61 -5.60 13.16
CA ALA A 4 -15.91 -6.67 12.22
C ALA A 4 -16.74 -6.21 11.01
N SER A 5 -17.60 -5.20 11.16
CA SER A 5 -18.40 -4.68 10.04
C SER A 5 -17.62 -3.75 9.12
N VAL A 6 -16.54 -3.12 9.62
CA VAL A 6 -15.75 -2.14 8.85
C VAL A 6 -14.47 -2.78 8.28
N ALA A 7 -14.00 -3.90 8.82
CA ALA A 7 -12.78 -4.59 8.39
C ALA A 7 -12.72 -4.91 6.88
N PRO A 8 -13.79 -5.38 6.22
CA PRO A 8 -13.76 -5.66 4.78
C PRO A 8 -13.54 -4.39 3.95
N TRP A 9 -14.19 -3.29 4.35
CA TRP A 9 -14.06 -1.99 3.68
C TRP A 9 -12.68 -1.39 3.86
N VAL A 10 -12.09 -1.55 5.06
CA VAL A 10 -10.70 -1.16 5.32
C VAL A 10 -9.73 -1.99 4.49
N GLY A 11 -10.01 -3.29 4.30
CA GLY A 11 -9.24 -4.16 3.41
C GLY A 11 -9.11 -3.62 1.97
N LEU A 12 -10.14 -2.96 1.45
CA LEU A 12 -10.13 -2.36 0.10
C LEU A 12 -9.11 -1.23 -0.06
N ILE A 13 -8.78 -0.52 1.03
CA ILE A 13 -7.72 0.49 1.03
C ILE A 13 -6.39 -0.14 0.60
N GLY A 14 -6.18 -1.42 0.93
CA GLY A 14 -5.04 -2.23 0.51
C GLY A 14 -4.77 -2.24 -0.98
N LEU A 15 -5.82 -2.19 -1.79
CA LEU A 15 -5.73 -2.25 -3.26
C LEU A 15 -5.04 -1.02 -3.86
N ILE A 16 -5.00 0.11 -3.14
CA ILE A 16 -4.19 1.28 -3.49
C ILE A 16 -2.71 0.87 -3.67
N GLY A 17 -2.25 -0.10 -2.88
CA GLY A 17 -0.91 -0.65 -2.93
C GLY A 17 -0.47 -1.15 -4.30
N LEU A 18 -1.42 -1.68 -5.09
CA LEU A 18 -1.15 -2.19 -6.44
C LEU A 18 -0.66 -1.10 -7.40
N ALA A 19 -0.96 0.17 -7.12
CA ALA A 19 -0.39 1.29 -7.88
C ALA A 19 1.15 1.27 -7.81
N GLY A 20 1.75 0.78 -6.73
CA GLY A 20 3.19 0.60 -6.58
C GLY A 20 3.85 -0.22 -7.69
N LEU A 21 3.13 -1.19 -8.26
CA LEU A 21 3.59 -2.03 -9.37
C LEU A 21 3.74 -1.25 -10.68
N ALA A 22 3.08 -0.08 -10.81
CA ALA A 22 3.26 0.79 -11.97
C ALA A 22 4.71 1.25 -12.13
N GLY A 23 5.49 1.29 -11.03
CA GLY A 23 6.92 1.59 -11.04
C GLY A 23 7.78 0.53 -11.75
N ILE A 24 7.29 -0.72 -11.88
CA ILE A 24 7.97 -1.78 -12.65
C ILE A 24 7.84 -1.50 -14.15
N ARG A 25 6.64 -1.12 -14.59
CA ARG A 25 6.38 -0.77 -16.00
C ARG A 25 6.95 0.61 -16.38
N ARG A 26 7.00 1.53 -15.43
CA ARG A 26 7.50 2.90 -15.61
C ARG A 26 8.55 3.17 -14.54
N PRO A 27 9.82 2.81 -14.77
CA PRO A 27 10.87 3.00 -13.78
C PRO A 27 11.12 4.48 -13.51
N VAL A 28 11.54 4.76 -12.28
CA VAL A 28 11.94 6.11 -11.86
C VAL A 28 13.37 6.39 -12.32
N LEU A 29 13.64 7.66 -12.65
CA LEU A 29 14.99 8.11 -12.98
C LEU A 29 15.99 7.77 -11.84
N PRO A 30 17.17 7.19 -12.15
CA PRO A 30 18.15 6.80 -11.14
C PRO A 30 18.65 7.96 -10.26
N THR A 31 18.59 9.19 -10.78
CA THR A 31 19.01 10.42 -10.09
C THR A 31 18.01 10.90 -9.04
N ARG A 32 16.80 10.34 -8.97
CA ARG A 32 15.79 10.74 -7.98
C ARG A 32 15.97 10.00 -6.66
N ALA A 33 15.87 10.75 -5.57
CA ALA A 33 15.84 10.22 -4.22
C ALA A 33 14.69 9.20 -4.01
N GLY A 34 14.92 8.25 -3.12
CA GLY A 34 13.93 7.24 -2.71
C GLY A 34 14.14 5.85 -3.32
N ALA A 35 15.36 5.49 -3.72
CA ALA A 35 15.67 4.13 -4.20
C ALA A 35 15.27 3.05 -3.19
N ALA A 36 15.54 3.27 -1.90
CA ALA A 36 15.23 2.34 -0.80
C ALA A 36 13.74 1.99 -0.70
N ILE A 37 12.85 2.95 -0.98
CA ILE A 37 11.40 2.75 -0.87
C ILE A 37 10.76 2.20 -2.15
N ARG A 38 11.47 2.13 -3.29
CA ARG A 38 10.89 1.64 -4.56
C ARG A 38 10.47 0.19 -4.48
N MET A 39 11.22 -0.63 -3.75
CA MET A 39 10.89 -2.05 -3.55
C MET A 39 9.63 -2.25 -2.71
N LEU A 40 9.18 -1.22 -1.98
CA LEU A 40 7.87 -1.27 -1.32
C LEU A 40 6.76 -1.50 -2.34
N GLY A 41 6.92 -1.12 -3.61
CA GLY A 41 5.96 -1.42 -4.69
C GLY A 41 5.49 -2.88 -4.73
N LEU A 42 6.35 -3.83 -4.35
CA LEU A 42 6.02 -5.25 -4.28
C LEU A 42 5.08 -5.59 -3.12
N LEU A 43 5.13 -4.85 -2.01
CA LEU A 43 4.19 -4.98 -0.89
C LEU A 43 2.74 -4.67 -1.30
N GLY A 44 2.53 -4.02 -2.44
CA GLY A 44 1.18 -3.84 -2.99
C GLY A 44 0.45 -5.17 -3.20
N LEU A 45 1.17 -6.23 -3.53
CA LEU A 45 0.61 -7.58 -3.67
C LEU A 45 0.10 -8.14 -2.33
N ALA A 46 0.71 -7.75 -1.21
CA ALA A 46 0.24 -8.13 0.12
C ALA A 46 -1.16 -7.58 0.42
N GLY A 47 -1.61 -6.53 -0.29
CA GLY A 47 -2.98 -6.03 -0.19
C GLY A 47 -4.04 -7.05 -0.62
N LEU A 48 -3.68 -8.00 -1.48
CA LEU A 48 -4.57 -9.10 -1.86
C LEU A 48 -4.84 -10.05 -0.68
N ALA A 49 -3.96 -10.12 0.33
CA ALA A 49 -4.22 -10.91 1.53
C ALA A 49 -5.51 -10.51 2.25
N GLY A 50 -6.01 -9.28 2.03
CA GLY A 50 -7.29 -8.80 2.54
C GLY A 50 -8.52 -9.59 2.09
N PHE A 51 -8.42 -10.42 1.04
CA PHE A 51 -9.51 -11.34 0.67
C PHE A 51 -9.63 -12.54 1.61
N TRP A 52 -8.56 -12.88 2.34
CA TRP A 52 -8.52 -14.03 3.25
C TRP A 52 -8.38 -13.63 4.72
N ILE A 53 -7.82 -12.45 4.99
CA ILE A 53 -7.50 -11.97 6.34
C ILE A 53 -8.10 -10.58 6.52
N ASP A 54 -9.12 -10.48 7.38
CA ASP A 54 -9.81 -9.23 7.69
C ASP A 54 -8.84 -8.16 8.18
N GLY A 55 -8.88 -6.98 7.56
CA GLY A 55 -8.07 -5.82 7.93
C GLY A 55 -6.58 -5.88 7.53
N ALA A 56 -5.99 -7.08 7.35
CA ALA A 56 -4.59 -7.22 6.91
C ALA A 56 -4.35 -6.66 5.51
N GLY A 57 -5.38 -6.69 4.65
CA GLY A 57 -5.32 -6.10 3.31
C GLY A 57 -4.92 -4.63 3.31
N ALA A 58 -5.37 -3.85 4.30
CA ALA A 58 -5.13 -2.41 4.34
C ALA A 58 -3.63 -2.04 4.37
N MET A 59 -2.80 -2.87 5.01
CA MET A 59 -1.34 -2.65 5.02
C MET A 59 -0.71 -2.75 3.63
N GLY A 60 -1.36 -3.44 2.68
CA GLY A 60 -0.95 -3.48 1.29
C GLY A 60 -0.84 -2.10 0.65
N ALA A 61 -1.58 -1.10 1.13
CA ALA A 61 -1.51 0.27 0.64
C ALA A 61 -0.10 0.88 0.74
N PHE A 62 0.71 0.46 1.73
CA PHE A 62 2.12 0.87 1.81
C PHE A 62 2.91 0.56 0.54
N GLY A 63 2.46 -0.40 -0.28
CA GLY A 63 3.07 -0.67 -1.57
C GLY A 63 3.09 0.55 -2.50
N ALA A 64 2.09 1.42 -2.40
CA ALA A 64 2.05 2.63 -3.21
C ALA A 64 3.16 3.63 -2.84
N LEU A 65 3.74 3.59 -1.63
CA LEU A 65 4.88 4.44 -1.23
C LEU A 65 6.09 4.28 -2.17
N GLY A 66 6.19 3.14 -2.87
CA GLY A 66 7.14 2.93 -3.96
C GLY A 66 7.05 3.97 -5.08
N LEU A 67 6.02 4.81 -5.13
CA LEU A 67 5.86 5.90 -6.09
C LEU A 67 6.08 7.32 -5.53
N TRP A 68 6.34 7.49 -4.23
CA TRP A 68 6.33 8.80 -3.51
C TRP A 68 7.02 9.97 -4.23
N ASN A 69 8.16 9.74 -4.90
CA ASN A 69 8.90 10.74 -5.67
C ASN A 69 9.03 10.38 -7.16
N HIS A 70 7.98 9.82 -7.77
CA HIS A 70 7.99 9.44 -9.19
C HIS A 70 7.98 10.71 -10.09
N GLN A 71 8.65 10.70 -11.26
CA GLN A 71 8.67 11.88 -12.15
C GLN A 71 7.29 12.30 -12.69
N SER A 72 6.42 11.33 -12.93
CA SER A 72 5.00 11.56 -13.23
C SER A 72 4.23 12.02 -11.98
N PRO A 73 3.59 13.20 -11.99
CA PRO A 73 2.79 13.71 -10.87
C PRO A 73 1.65 12.78 -10.46
N ALA A 74 1.00 12.13 -11.44
CA ALA A 74 -0.07 11.17 -11.19
C ALA A 74 0.42 9.97 -10.38
N LEU A 75 1.60 9.42 -10.70
CA LEU A 75 2.18 8.32 -9.94
C LEU A 75 2.67 8.78 -8.56
N ALA A 76 3.25 9.98 -8.46
CA ALA A 76 3.63 10.55 -7.17
C ALA A 76 2.42 10.77 -6.23
N PHE A 77 1.24 11.10 -6.78
CA PHE A 77 -0.01 11.18 -6.02
C PHE A 77 -0.37 9.83 -5.40
N TRP A 78 -0.36 8.74 -6.19
CA TRP A 78 -0.53 7.38 -5.66
C TRP A 78 0.53 7.04 -4.61
N GLY A 79 1.75 7.53 -4.82
CA GLY A 79 2.84 7.55 -3.84
C GLY A 79 2.42 8.02 -2.45
N ARG A 80 1.70 9.13 -2.38
CA ARG A 80 1.22 9.73 -1.12
C ARG A 80 0.08 8.92 -0.51
N MET A 81 -0.78 8.35 -1.35
CA MET A 81 -1.87 7.48 -0.90
C MET A 81 -1.37 6.24 -0.17
N GLY A 82 -0.09 5.85 -0.31
CA GLY A 82 0.46 4.72 0.41
C GLY A 82 0.43 4.85 1.94
N TRP A 83 0.33 6.08 2.47
CA TRP A 83 0.15 6.31 3.90
C TRP A 83 -1.20 5.85 4.45
N THR A 84 -2.19 5.63 3.58
CA THR A 84 -3.47 5.02 3.98
C THR A 84 -3.30 3.61 4.56
N GLY A 85 -2.13 2.97 4.35
CA GLY A 85 -1.78 1.69 4.97
C GLY A 85 -1.72 1.73 6.50
N LEU A 86 -1.57 2.90 7.11
CA LEU A 86 -1.67 3.07 8.57
C LEU A 86 -3.04 2.62 9.11
N ALA A 87 -4.10 2.69 8.31
CA ALA A 87 -5.43 2.19 8.68
C ALA A 87 -5.44 0.68 8.96
N GLY A 88 -4.48 -0.08 8.44
CA GLY A 88 -4.32 -1.51 8.68
C GLY A 88 -3.58 -1.86 9.97
N LEU A 89 -2.85 -0.93 10.59
CA LEU A 89 -2.04 -1.22 11.78
C LEU A 89 -2.85 -1.75 12.97
N PRO A 90 -4.03 -1.19 13.33
CA PRO A 90 -4.81 -1.72 14.44
C PRO A 90 -5.22 -3.18 14.21
N PHE A 91 -5.53 -3.57 12.97
CA PHE A 91 -5.92 -4.93 12.62
C PHE A 91 -4.73 -5.89 12.71
N ALA A 92 -3.56 -5.49 12.20
CA ALA A 92 -2.35 -6.29 12.28
C ALA A 92 -1.88 -6.52 13.73
N LEU A 93 -1.96 -5.48 14.58
CA LEU A 93 -1.60 -5.59 15.99
C LEU A 93 -2.52 -6.55 16.74
N VAL A 94 -3.82 -6.55 16.46
CA VAL A 94 -4.78 -7.50 17.05
C VAL A 94 -4.50 -8.94 16.60
N THR A 95 -4.00 -9.16 15.39
CA THR A 95 -3.67 -10.51 14.91
C THR A 95 -2.35 -11.08 15.44
N LEU A 96 -1.47 -10.24 16.02
CA LEU A 96 -0.14 -10.62 16.51
C LEU A 96 -0.09 -10.92 18.02
N VAL A 97 -1.18 -10.70 18.75
CA VAL A 97 -1.33 -10.92 20.20
C VAL A 97 -2.32 -12.04 20.44
#